data_AF-A0A8H7CUK8-F1
#
_entry.id   AF-A0A8H7CUK8-F1
#
_cell.length_a   1.000
_cell.length_b   1.000
_cell.length_c   1.000
_cell.angle_alpha   90.00
_cell.angle_beta   90.00
_cell.angle_gamma   90.00
#
_symmetry.space_group_name_H-M   'P 1'
#
loop_
_entity.id
_entity.type
_entity.pdbx_description
1 polymer ?
#
loop_
_entity_poly.entity_id
_entity_poly.type
_entity_poly.pdbx_seq_one_letter_code
_entity_poly.pdbx_strand_id
1 'polypeptide(L)'
;MSTSASPALHKFFVHAPDKTDPDAFARRLSVRSKHLEVAKKGIDDGSIRVGGALLTPESLLSNDKKMIGSVFIIEAENIETVQKAIEGDIYYTSGVWDPERIVILPFVAATPFSLTVVEIHRNMILTMSFQLHTPSRGGTALIGPAEFTNSQMESMCRNFSRNPRARSVCGSQRAGRRSAKMLEV
;
A
#
# COMPACT_ATOMS: atom_id res chain seq x y z
N MET A 1 0.50 21.00 -32.88
CA MET A 1 1.15 20.08 -31.91
C MET A 1 0.22 19.97 -30.72
N SER A 2 -0.45 18.83 -30.55
CA SER A 2 -1.40 18.62 -29.47
C SER A 2 -0.64 18.22 -28.21
N THR A 3 -0.60 19.09 -27.22
CA THR A 3 -0.10 18.79 -25.87
C THR A 3 -1.04 17.79 -25.23
N SER A 4 -0.62 16.52 -25.13
CA SER A 4 -1.29 15.51 -24.32
C SER A 4 -1.05 15.84 -22.85
N ALA A 5 -1.97 16.58 -22.24
CA ALA A 5 -2.01 16.74 -20.80
C ALA A 5 -2.21 15.36 -20.15
N SER A 6 -1.43 15.05 -19.11
CA SER A 6 -1.69 13.85 -18.30
C SER A 6 -3.11 13.91 -17.75
N PRO A 7 -3.90 12.84 -17.87
CA PRO A 7 -5.29 12.86 -17.46
C PRO A 7 -5.40 13.10 -15.96
N ALA A 8 -6.35 13.95 -15.56
CA ALA A 8 -6.61 14.22 -14.16
C ALA A 8 -7.19 12.97 -13.51
N LEU A 9 -6.58 12.52 -12.42
CA LEU A 9 -7.07 11.38 -11.66
C LEU A 9 -8.04 11.84 -10.57
N HIS A 10 -9.15 11.13 -10.47
CA HIS A 10 -10.18 11.32 -9.46
C HIS A 10 -10.22 10.12 -8.53
N LYS A 11 -10.66 10.33 -7.29
CA LYS A 11 -10.79 9.27 -6.30
C LYS A 11 -12.23 8.78 -6.28
N PHE A 12 -12.38 7.48 -6.22
CA PHE A 12 -13.66 6.79 -6.19
C PHE A 12 -13.71 5.88 -4.99
N PHE A 13 -14.81 5.98 -4.24
CA PHE A 13 -15.16 5.03 -3.21
C PHE A 13 -15.87 3.84 -3.85
N VAL A 14 -15.42 2.64 -3.51
CA VAL A 14 -16.02 1.39 -3.93
C VAL A 14 -16.45 0.61 -2.70
N HIS A 15 -17.72 0.24 -2.66
CA HIS A 15 -18.28 -0.71 -1.72
C HIS A 15 -18.77 -1.93 -2.48
N ALA A 16 -18.17 -3.09 -2.20
CA ALA A 16 -18.49 -4.37 -2.83
C ALA A 16 -18.88 -5.39 -1.76
N PRO A 17 -20.17 -5.52 -1.43
CA PRO A 17 -20.64 -6.52 -0.47
C PRO A 17 -20.54 -7.92 -1.06
N ASP A 18 -20.31 -8.90 -0.19
CA ASP A 18 -20.36 -10.31 -0.57
C ASP A 18 -21.82 -10.75 -0.75
N LYS A 19 -22.03 -11.79 -1.57
CA LYS A 19 -23.35 -12.43 -1.67
C LYS A 19 -23.76 -13.03 -0.32
N THR A 20 -25.07 -13.08 -0.09
CA THR A 20 -25.66 -13.58 1.16
C THR A 20 -25.93 -15.08 1.15
N ASP A 21 -25.60 -15.78 0.07
CA ASP A 21 -25.75 -17.23 0.01
C ASP A 21 -24.75 -17.95 0.94
N PRO A 22 -25.09 -19.15 1.45
CA PRO A 22 -24.26 -19.85 2.44
C PRO A 22 -22.83 -20.16 1.97
N ASP A 23 -22.63 -20.30 0.66
CA ASP A 23 -21.34 -20.68 0.07
C ASP A 23 -20.43 -19.47 -0.23
N ALA A 24 -20.94 -18.24 -0.13
CA ALA A 24 -20.21 -17.03 -0.48
C ALA A 24 -18.90 -16.87 0.30
N PHE A 25 -18.92 -17.18 1.60
CA PHE A 25 -17.73 -17.11 2.44
C PHE A 25 -16.67 -18.14 2.04
N ALA A 26 -17.09 -19.37 1.73
CA ALA A 26 -16.17 -20.42 1.28
C ALA A 26 -15.56 -20.09 -0.10
N ARG A 27 -16.37 -19.56 -1.03
CA ARG A 27 -15.88 -19.06 -2.34
C ARG A 27 -14.87 -17.93 -2.16
N ARG A 28 -15.14 -16.99 -1.26
CA ARG A 28 -14.21 -15.90 -0.96
C ARG A 28 -12.86 -16.43 -0.50
N LEU A 29 -12.85 -17.38 0.44
CA LEU A 29 -11.61 -17.93 0.97
C LEU A 29 -10.81 -18.71 -0.08
N SER A 30 -11.47 -19.42 -0.98
CA SER A 30 -10.78 -20.23 -2.00
C SER A 30 -10.05 -19.39 -3.05
N VAL A 31 -10.56 -18.20 -3.38
CA VAL A 31 -9.96 -17.30 -4.39
C VAL A 31 -9.24 -16.09 -3.79
N ARG A 32 -9.26 -15.92 -2.46
CA ARG A 32 -8.68 -14.77 -1.74
C ARG A 32 -7.24 -14.47 -2.13
N SER A 33 -6.39 -15.49 -2.25
CA SER A 33 -4.98 -15.29 -2.59
C SER A 33 -4.82 -14.59 -3.94
N LYS A 34 -5.59 -15.00 -4.95
CA LYS A 34 -5.58 -14.38 -6.29
C LYS A 34 -6.11 -12.95 -6.27
N HIS A 35 -7.16 -12.69 -5.49
CA HIS A 35 -7.70 -11.34 -5.31
C HIS A 35 -6.63 -10.40 -4.70
N LEU A 36 -5.91 -10.87 -3.67
CA LEU A 36 -4.86 -10.08 -3.02
C LEU A 36 -3.67 -9.81 -3.95
N GLU A 37 -3.36 -10.69 -4.90
CA GLU A 37 -2.33 -10.44 -5.93
C GLU A 37 -2.73 -9.29 -6.86
N VAL A 38 -4.00 -9.23 -7.28
CA VAL A 38 -4.53 -8.12 -8.10
C VAL A 38 -4.54 -6.83 -7.30
N ALA A 39 -5.03 -6.87 -6.05
CA ALA A 39 -5.04 -5.71 -5.17
C ALA A 39 -3.61 -5.19 -4.89
N LYS A 40 -2.63 -6.08 -4.74
CA LYS A 40 -1.22 -5.71 -4.56
C LYS A 40 -0.69 -4.95 -5.79
N LYS A 41 -0.98 -5.41 -7.00
CA LYS A 41 -0.58 -4.69 -8.23
C LYS A 41 -1.19 -3.29 -8.26
N GLY A 42 -2.47 -3.16 -7.88
CA GLY A 42 -3.14 -1.87 -7.79
C GLY A 42 -2.57 -0.94 -6.70
N ILE A 43 -2.02 -1.50 -5.62
CA ILE A 43 -1.30 -0.71 -4.61
C ILE A 43 0.07 -0.26 -5.15
N ASP A 44 0.77 -1.16 -5.83
CA ASP A 44 2.11 -0.90 -6.38
C ASP A 44 2.08 0.13 -7.53
N ASP A 45 1.04 0.10 -8.37
CA ASP A 45 0.82 1.08 -9.45
C ASP A 45 0.19 2.42 -8.96
N GLY A 46 -0.32 2.44 -7.73
CA GLY A 46 -0.92 3.62 -7.10
C GLY A 46 -2.40 3.85 -7.44
N SER A 47 -3.04 2.96 -8.20
CA SER A 47 -4.47 3.01 -8.49
C SER A 47 -5.32 2.69 -7.26
N ILE A 48 -4.87 1.83 -6.35
CA ILE A 48 -5.56 1.53 -5.09
C ILE A 48 -4.84 2.24 -3.95
N ARG A 49 -5.51 3.26 -3.37
CA ARG A 49 -4.99 4.02 -2.21
C ARG A 49 -5.30 3.34 -0.89
N VAL A 50 -6.49 2.77 -0.78
CA VAL A 50 -6.98 2.07 0.40
C VAL A 50 -7.76 0.84 -0.06
N GLY A 51 -7.53 -0.30 0.59
CA GLY A 51 -8.27 -1.53 0.35
C GLY A 51 -8.45 -2.32 1.64
N GLY A 52 -9.64 -2.88 1.86
CA GLY A 52 -9.93 -3.63 3.09
C GLY A 52 -11.16 -4.51 2.98
N ALA A 53 -11.25 -5.49 3.89
CA ALA A 53 -12.44 -6.32 4.05
C ALA A 53 -13.38 -5.71 5.09
N LEU A 54 -14.67 -5.71 4.81
CA LEU A 54 -15.71 -5.38 5.79
C LEU A 54 -15.96 -6.60 6.67
N LEU A 55 -16.00 -6.38 7.98
CA LEU A 55 -16.19 -7.43 8.98
C LEU A 55 -17.55 -7.24 9.68
N THR A 56 -18.10 -8.32 10.23
CA THR A 56 -19.22 -8.19 11.17
C THR A 56 -18.75 -7.59 12.50
N PRO A 57 -19.63 -6.91 13.26
CA PRO A 57 -19.30 -6.39 14.58
C PRO A 57 -18.79 -7.47 15.55
N GLU A 58 -19.34 -8.68 15.47
CA GLU A 58 -18.97 -9.85 16.28
C GLU A 58 -17.51 -10.29 16.03
N SER A 59 -17.00 -10.04 14.83
CA SER A 59 -15.63 -10.38 14.43
C SER A 59 -14.57 -9.41 14.92
N LEU A 60 -14.95 -8.36 15.65
CA LEU A 60 -14.00 -7.45 16.27
C LEU A 60 -13.32 -8.07 17.50
N LEU A 61 -14.03 -8.95 18.21
CA LEU A 61 -13.56 -9.54 19.48
C LEU A 61 -13.21 -11.03 19.37
N SER A 62 -13.51 -11.66 18.24
CA SER A 62 -13.24 -13.06 17.98
C SER A 62 -12.02 -13.24 17.06
N ASN A 63 -11.35 -14.39 17.18
CA ASN A 63 -10.27 -14.77 16.26
C ASN A 63 -10.79 -15.09 14.85
N ASP A 64 -12.10 -15.38 14.73
CA ASP A 64 -12.77 -15.71 13.49
C ASP A 64 -13.29 -14.44 12.79
N LYS A 65 -12.52 -13.98 11.82
CA LYS A 65 -12.86 -12.79 11.02
C LYS A 65 -13.89 -13.15 9.95
N LYS A 66 -15.16 -12.99 10.27
CA LYS A 66 -16.27 -13.08 9.33
C LYS A 66 -16.30 -11.84 8.45
N MET A 67 -15.94 -12.04 7.19
CA MET A 67 -15.94 -11.01 6.16
C MET A 67 -17.29 -10.97 5.47
N ILE A 68 -17.80 -9.77 5.23
CA ILE A 68 -19.11 -9.53 4.59
C ILE A 68 -19.00 -8.68 3.31
N GLY A 69 -17.78 -8.30 2.94
CA GLY A 69 -17.55 -7.49 1.75
C GLY A 69 -16.15 -6.92 1.71
N SER A 70 -15.97 -6.00 0.76
CA SER A 70 -14.73 -5.29 0.51
C SER A 70 -15.01 -3.82 0.27
N VAL A 71 -14.05 -2.98 0.63
CA VAL A 71 -14.08 -1.53 0.37
C VAL A 71 -12.74 -1.13 -0.24
N PHE A 72 -12.82 -0.27 -1.25
CA PHE A 72 -11.64 0.31 -1.88
C PHE A 72 -11.79 1.81 -2.06
N ILE A 73 -10.66 2.50 -2.08
CA ILE A 73 -10.54 3.86 -2.58
C ILE A 73 -9.57 3.81 -3.74
N ILE A 74 -10.12 3.96 -4.94
CA ILE A 74 -9.43 3.79 -6.21
C ILE A 74 -9.24 5.16 -6.87
N GLU A 75 -8.08 5.40 -7.43
CA GLU A 75 -7.72 6.59 -8.19
C GLU A 75 -7.67 6.26 -9.67
N ALA A 76 -8.55 6.91 -10.45
CA ALA A 76 -8.74 6.63 -11.88
C ALA A 76 -9.23 7.89 -12.61
N GLU A 77 -9.18 7.87 -13.94
CA GLU A 77 -9.62 9.01 -14.77
C GLU A 77 -11.13 9.19 -14.78
N ASN A 78 -11.89 8.09 -14.70
CA ASN A 78 -13.33 8.09 -14.81
C ASN A 78 -13.95 6.86 -14.11
N ILE A 79 -15.27 6.89 -13.94
CA ILE A 79 -16.00 5.83 -13.25
C ILE A 79 -15.99 4.52 -14.05
N GLU A 80 -15.96 4.57 -15.38
CA GLU A 80 -15.96 3.38 -16.24
C GLU A 80 -14.67 2.56 -16.05
N THR A 81 -13.54 3.22 -15.81
CA THR A 81 -12.25 2.57 -15.53
C THR A 81 -12.31 1.80 -14.21
N VAL A 82 -12.96 2.38 -13.19
CA VAL A 82 -13.17 1.73 -11.90
C VAL A 82 -14.12 0.56 -12.04
N GLN A 83 -15.24 0.72 -12.77
CA GLN A 83 -16.18 -0.37 -13.05
C GLN A 83 -15.49 -1.56 -13.71
N LYS A 84 -14.70 -1.32 -14.77
CA LYS A 84 -13.93 -2.37 -15.44
C LYS A 84 -12.93 -3.06 -14.52
N ALA A 85 -12.27 -2.31 -13.63
CA ALA A 85 -11.34 -2.87 -12.66
C ALA A 85 -12.06 -3.82 -11.67
N ILE A 86 -13.25 -3.44 -11.21
CA ILE A 86 -14.07 -4.26 -10.31
C ILE A 86 -14.64 -5.49 -11.04
N GLU A 87 -15.16 -5.33 -12.26
CA GLU A 87 -15.67 -6.42 -13.07
C GLU A 87 -14.61 -7.45 -13.47
N GLY A 88 -13.35 -7.00 -13.63
CA GLY A 88 -12.20 -7.85 -13.90
C GLY A 88 -11.66 -8.61 -12.69
N ASP A 89 -12.13 -8.30 -11.47
CA ASP A 89 -11.65 -8.95 -10.26
C ASP A 89 -12.14 -10.41 -10.16
N ILE A 90 -11.32 -11.27 -9.55
CA ILE A 90 -11.70 -12.66 -9.30
C ILE A 90 -12.92 -12.76 -8.38
N TYR A 91 -13.10 -11.85 -7.43
CA TYR A 91 -14.29 -11.83 -6.56
C TYR A 91 -15.57 -11.48 -7.32
N TYR A 92 -15.49 -10.66 -8.37
CA TYR A 92 -16.64 -10.41 -9.23
C TYR A 92 -16.93 -11.63 -10.11
N THR A 93 -15.92 -12.12 -10.84
CA THR A 93 -16.07 -13.22 -11.81
C THR A 93 -16.38 -14.58 -11.17
N SER A 94 -15.95 -14.84 -9.94
CA SER A 94 -16.28 -16.06 -9.18
C SER A 94 -17.58 -15.97 -8.38
N GLY A 95 -18.30 -14.84 -8.48
CA GLY A 95 -19.58 -14.64 -7.79
C GLY A 95 -19.45 -14.58 -6.26
N VAL A 96 -18.34 -14.02 -5.77
CA VAL A 96 -18.17 -13.68 -4.35
C VAL A 96 -18.89 -12.39 -4.03
N TRP A 97 -18.67 -11.35 -4.85
CA TRP A 97 -19.40 -10.08 -4.72
C TRP A 97 -20.79 -10.16 -5.34
N ASP A 98 -21.69 -9.33 -4.82
CA ASP A 98 -23.03 -9.15 -5.35
C ASP A 98 -23.07 -7.96 -6.31
N PRO A 99 -23.16 -8.18 -7.64
CA PRO A 99 -23.11 -7.11 -8.64
C PRO A 99 -24.20 -6.03 -8.45
N GLU A 100 -25.37 -6.41 -7.96
CA GLU A 100 -26.51 -5.50 -7.80
C GLU A 100 -26.34 -4.54 -6.62
N ARG A 101 -25.46 -4.90 -5.67
CA ARG A 101 -25.23 -4.14 -4.44
C ARG A 101 -23.88 -3.43 -4.43
N ILE A 102 -23.11 -3.53 -5.53
CA ILE A 102 -21.87 -2.77 -5.67
C ILE A 102 -22.21 -1.29 -5.83
N VAL A 103 -21.56 -0.46 -5.03
CA VAL A 103 -21.71 0.99 -5.07
C VAL A 103 -20.36 1.61 -5.41
N ILE A 104 -20.33 2.42 -6.47
CA ILE A 104 -19.16 3.18 -6.91
C ILE A 104 -19.55 4.64 -6.94
N LEU A 105 -18.84 5.47 -6.17
CA LEU A 105 -19.16 6.90 -6.04
C LEU A 105 -17.87 7.75 -6.10
N PRO A 106 -17.92 8.96 -6.69
CA PRO A 106 -16.84 9.92 -6.56
C PRO A 106 -16.60 10.26 -5.08
N PHE A 107 -15.33 10.31 -4.67
CA PHE A 107 -14.94 10.49 -3.27
C PHE A 107 -13.96 11.66 -3.12
N VAL A 108 -14.30 12.60 -2.25
CA VAL A 108 -13.41 13.71 -1.86
C VAL A 108 -12.88 13.42 -0.45
N ALA A 109 -11.58 13.23 -0.35
CA ALA A 109 -10.92 12.94 0.91
C ALA A 109 -10.74 14.21 1.75
N ALA A 110 -11.23 14.20 2.98
CA ALA A 110 -10.95 15.27 3.95
C ALA A 110 -9.52 15.17 4.52
N THR A 111 -8.93 13.97 4.50
CA THR A 111 -7.57 13.70 5.00
C THR A 111 -6.66 13.25 3.86
N PRO A 112 -5.34 13.49 3.96
CA PRO A 112 -4.40 13.01 2.96
C PRO A 112 -4.31 11.49 3.00
N PHE A 113 -4.37 10.86 1.82
CA PHE A 113 -3.93 9.47 1.63
C PHE A 113 -2.42 9.48 1.56
N SER A 114 -1.76 9.53 2.71
CA SER A 114 -0.31 9.35 2.74
C SER A 114 -0.02 7.88 2.47
N LEU A 115 0.90 7.64 1.52
CA LEU A 115 1.62 6.41 1.17
C LEU A 115 1.46 6.04 -0.31
N THR A 116 2.31 6.63 -1.15
CA THR A 116 2.93 5.87 -2.25
C THR A 116 4.39 5.63 -1.92
N VAL A 117 4.89 4.44 -2.25
CA VAL A 117 6.33 4.11 -2.18
C VAL A 117 7.15 5.07 -3.07
N VAL A 118 6.53 5.60 -4.13
CA VAL A 118 7.09 6.63 -5.02
C VAL A 118 7.33 7.95 -4.27
N GLU A 119 6.41 8.35 -3.40
CA GLU A 119 6.54 9.56 -2.59
C GLU A 119 7.53 9.38 -1.43
N ILE A 120 7.66 8.15 -0.89
CA ILE A 120 8.74 7.81 0.05
C ILE A 120 10.11 7.92 -0.64
N HIS A 121 10.28 7.41 -1.86
CA HIS A 121 11.55 7.54 -2.60
C HIS A 121 11.86 8.98 -3.01
N ARG A 122 10.87 9.75 -3.49
CA ARG A 122 11.03 11.18 -3.76
C ARG A 122 11.40 11.96 -2.50
N ASN A 123 10.73 11.69 -1.37
CA ASN A 123 11.05 12.34 -0.09
C ASN A 123 12.41 11.88 0.45
N MET A 124 12.81 10.61 0.29
CA MET A 124 14.16 10.17 0.64
C MET A 124 15.22 10.92 -0.17
N ILE A 125 15.06 11.02 -1.50
CA ILE A 125 16.01 11.70 -2.39
C ILE A 125 16.08 13.21 -2.11
N LEU A 126 14.93 13.86 -1.84
CA LEU A 126 14.90 15.28 -1.44
C LEU A 126 15.56 15.51 -0.08
N THR A 127 15.33 14.62 0.89
CA THR A 127 15.94 14.74 2.23
C THR A 127 17.46 14.51 2.17
N MET A 128 17.94 13.58 1.32
CA MET A 128 19.38 13.37 1.12
C MET A 128 20.05 14.55 0.41
N SER A 129 19.35 15.20 -0.54
CA SER A 129 19.85 16.41 -1.23
C SER A 129 19.96 17.62 -0.28
N PHE A 130 19.07 17.75 0.69
CA PHE A 130 19.11 18.81 1.70
C PHE A 130 20.26 18.63 2.71
N GLN A 131 20.60 17.38 3.04
CA GLN A 131 21.70 17.07 3.95
C GLN A 131 23.11 17.33 3.36
N LEU A 132 23.25 17.35 2.03
CA LEU A 132 24.53 17.65 1.36
C LEU A 132 24.79 19.16 1.20
N HIS A 133 23.79 20.01 1.45
CA HIS A 133 23.91 21.47 1.40
C HIS A 133 24.00 22.08 2.80
N THR A 134 24.95 21.63 3.62
CA THR A 134 25.42 22.44 4.74
C THR A 134 26.52 23.38 4.23
N PRO A 135 26.42 24.71 4.41
CA PRO A 135 27.52 25.60 4.08
C PRO A 135 28.60 25.44 5.15
N SER A 136 29.49 24.46 5.00
CA SER A 136 30.77 24.49 5.68
C SER A 136 31.75 25.28 4.81
N ARG A 137 32.43 26.20 5.48
CA ARG A 137 33.36 27.17 4.90
C ARG A 137 34.43 26.50 4.04
N GLY A 138 34.60 27.03 2.83
CA GLY A 138 35.87 27.06 2.12
C GLY A 138 36.22 25.82 1.30
N GLY A 139 36.16 25.96 -0.02
CA GLY A 139 36.81 25.05 -0.96
C GLY A 139 35.91 24.63 -2.12
N THR A 140 35.93 25.38 -3.21
CA THR A 140 35.36 24.97 -4.50
C THR A 140 36.16 23.80 -5.06
N ALA A 141 35.61 22.59 -4.99
CA ALA A 141 36.03 21.47 -5.82
C ALA A 141 34.84 21.04 -6.67
N LEU A 142 34.88 21.39 -7.96
CA LEU A 142 33.93 20.88 -8.95
C LEU A 142 34.23 19.40 -9.17
N ILE A 143 33.32 18.53 -8.76
CA ILE A 143 33.34 17.11 -9.12
C ILE A 143 32.06 16.82 -9.89
N GLY A 144 32.22 16.46 -11.16
CA GLY A 144 31.14 16.07 -12.06
C GLY A 144 30.46 14.75 -11.63
N PRO A 145 29.44 14.29 -12.38
CA PRO A 145 28.58 13.18 -11.97
C PRO A 145 29.35 11.87 -12.11
N ALA A 146 29.89 11.38 -11.00
CA ALA A 146 30.45 10.03 -10.90
C ALA A 146 29.42 9.10 -10.24
N GLU A 147 29.17 8.00 -10.92
CA GLU A 147 28.24 6.92 -10.57
C GLU A 147 28.32 6.53 -9.09
N PHE A 148 27.17 6.60 -8.42
CA PHE A 148 26.99 6.14 -7.05
C PHE A 148 27.00 4.61 -7.07
N THR A 149 28.15 4.01 -6.76
CA THR A 149 28.32 2.56 -6.85
C THR A 149 27.69 1.84 -5.64
N ASN A 150 27.22 0.60 -5.84
CA ASN A 150 26.60 -0.23 -4.80
C ASN A 150 27.46 -0.38 -3.52
N SER A 151 28.79 -0.25 -3.62
CA SER A 151 29.70 -0.31 -2.48
C SER A 151 29.56 0.90 -1.54
N GLN A 152 29.20 2.07 -2.07
CA GLN A 152 28.94 3.29 -1.28
C GLN A 152 27.62 3.19 -0.52
N MET A 153 26.60 2.56 -1.13
CA MET A 153 25.31 2.28 -0.49
C MET A 153 25.46 1.30 0.68
N GLU A 154 26.23 0.20 0.51
CA GLU A 154 26.47 -0.73 1.63
C GLU A 154 27.26 -0.11 2.79
N SER A 155 28.23 0.77 2.48
CA SER A 155 29.00 1.51 3.49
C SER A 155 28.09 2.43 4.33
N MET A 156 27.14 3.12 3.67
CA MET A 156 26.14 3.93 4.34
C MET A 156 25.18 3.11 5.21
N CYS A 157 24.68 1.96 4.73
CA CYS A 157 23.84 1.06 5.53
C CYS A 157 24.58 0.54 6.78
N ARG A 158 25.88 0.20 6.65
CA ARG A 158 26.72 -0.22 7.78
C ARG A 158 26.91 0.90 8.81
N ASN A 159 27.04 2.15 8.37
CA ASN A 159 27.18 3.30 9.27
C ASN A 159 25.85 3.71 9.94
N PHE A 160 24.71 3.55 9.26
CA PHE A 160 23.40 3.81 9.84
C PHE A 160 23.05 2.81 10.96
N SER A 161 23.46 1.54 10.79
CA SER A 161 23.33 0.49 11.82
C SER A 161 24.12 0.78 13.11
N ARG A 162 25.15 1.63 13.05
CA ARG A 162 26.01 2.02 14.18
C ARG A 162 25.56 3.31 14.86
N ASN A 163 24.54 4.00 14.35
CA ASN A 163 24.02 5.22 14.95
C ASN A 163 23.12 4.92 16.17
N PRO A 164 23.50 5.31 17.40
CA PRO A 164 22.73 5.01 18.61
C PRO A 164 21.35 5.69 18.63
N ARG A 165 21.09 6.74 17.82
CA ARG A 165 19.76 7.35 17.69
C ARG A 165 18.80 6.58 16.78
N ALA A 166 19.29 5.71 15.90
CA ALA A 166 18.44 4.83 15.06
C ALA A 166 17.96 3.57 15.80
N ARG A 167 18.56 3.25 16.96
CA ARG A 167 18.13 2.13 17.81
C ARG A 167 16.78 2.36 18.50
N SER A 168 16.35 3.60 18.73
CA SER A 168 15.07 3.85 19.42
C SER A 168 13.85 3.58 18.53
N VAL A 169 13.99 3.68 17.20
CA VAL A 169 12.89 3.43 16.25
C VAL A 169 12.76 1.93 15.91
N CYS A 170 13.80 1.11 16.15
CA CYS A 170 13.78 -0.34 15.96
C CYS A 170 13.59 -1.14 17.29
N GLY A 171 13.43 -0.44 18.41
CA GLY A 171 13.32 -1.02 19.75
C GLY A 171 11.98 -1.67 20.10
N SER A 172 10.90 -1.40 19.35
CA SER A 172 9.57 -1.98 19.64
C SER A 172 9.28 -3.30 18.93
N GLN A 173 10.12 -3.75 18.00
CA GLN A 173 9.94 -5.04 17.29
C GLN A 173 10.79 -6.21 17.84
N ARG A 174 11.56 -6.00 18.92
CA ARG A 174 12.37 -7.06 19.57
C ARG A 174 11.82 -7.57 20.91
N ALA A 175 10.61 -7.19 21.31
CA ALA A 175 9.94 -7.79 22.48
C ALA A 175 9.10 -9.05 22.14
N GLY A 176 8.79 -9.32 20.87
CA GLY A 176 7.95 -10.46 20.46
C GLY A 176 8.68 -11.76 20.12
N ARG A 177 10.01 -11.84 20.21
CA ARG A 177 10.82 -13.01 19.78
C ARG A 177 11.56 -13.72 20.92
N ARG A 178 11.06 -13.62 22.17
CA ARG A 178 11.62 -14.35 23.34
C ARG A 178 10.59 -15.17 24.14
N SER A 179 9.54 -15.69 23.51
CA SER A 179 8.69 -16.75 24.13
C SER A 179 8.57 -18.04 23.31
N ALA A 180 9.39 -18.23 22.27
CA ALA A 180 9.39 -19.47 21.49
C ALA A 180 10.77 -20.17 21.58
N LYS A 181 11.16 -20.57 22.80
CA LYS A 181 12.14 -21.65 23.01
C LYS A 181 12.13 -22.14 24.46
N MET A 182 11.15 -22.96 24.84
CA MET A 182 11.28 -23.96 25.91
C MET A 182 10.03 -24.85 25.91
N LEU A 183 10.14 -26.09 25.40
CA LEU A 183 9.40 -27.31 25.79
C LEU A 183 9.53 -28.34 24.66
N GLU A 184 10.69 -29.00 24.63
CA GLU A 184 10.79 -30.42 24.29
C GLU A 184 11.11 -31.12 25.61
N VAL A 185 10.13 -31.86 26.16
CA VAL A 185 10.25 -33.19 26.77
C VAL A 185 8.88 -33.86 26.61
#